data_AF-A0A529XLY8-F1
#
_entry.id   AF-A0A529XLY8-F1
#
_cell.length_a   1.000
_cell.length_b   1.000
_cell.length_c   1.000
_cell.angle_alpha   90.00
_cell.angle_beta   90.00
_cell.angle_gamma   90.00
#
_symmetry.space_group_name_H-M   'P 1'
#
loop_
_entity.id
_entity.type
_entity.pdbx_description
1 polymer ?
#
loop_
_entity_poly.entity_id
_entity_poly.type
_entity_poly.pdbx_seq_one_letter_code
_entity_poly.pdbx_strand_id
1 'polypeptide(L)' 'GVRVDRGPTLDGIGKYLRDEIEESDEPVADVTARLKESATEVLICYLPVGSEAAAHFYAECALDAGCAFVNCIP' A
#
# COMPACT_ATOMS: atom_id res chain seq x y z
N GLY A 1 19.38 -4.56 3.14
CA GLY A 1 18.00 -4.74 2.64
C GLY A 1 17.14 -3.62 3.16
N VAL A 2 15.90 -3.51 2.67
CA VAL A 2 14.91 -2.53 3.16
C VAL A 2 13.89 -3.29 4.01
N ARG A 3 13.54 -2.75 5.18
CA ARG A 3 12.47 -3.32 6.03
C ARG A 3 11.13 -3.01 5.37
N VAL A 4 10.23 -3.99 5.33
CA VAL A 4 8.85 -3.79 4.86
C VAL A 4 8.06 -3.18 5.99
N ASP A 5 7.49 -2.00 5.76
CA ASP A 5 6.57 -1.36 6.71
C ASP A 5 5.14 -1.87 6.48
N ARG A 6 4.38 -1.98 7.58
CA ARG A 6 2.99 -2.42 7.57
C ARG A 6 2.07 -1.29 7.06
N GLY A 7 1.68 -1.30 5.79
CA GLY A 7 0.65 -0.38 5.26
C GLY A 7 -0.78 -0.84 5.56
N PRO A 8 -1.83 -0.02 5.41
CA PRO A 8 -3.21 -0.45 5.63
C PRO A 8 -3.66 -1.55 4.67
N THR A 9 -4.40 -2.54 5.18
CA THR A 9 -4.90 -3.67 4.36
C THR A 9 -6.11 -3.32 3.53
N LEU A 10 -7.09 -2.64 4.11
CA LEU A 10 -8.35 -2.28 3.45
C LEU A 10 -9.00 -3.49 2.77
N ASP A 11 -9.33 -3.42 1.49
CA ASP A 11 -9.88 -4.51 0.68
C ASP A 11 -8.79 -5.37 -0.02
N GLY A 12 -7.53 -5.19 0.36
CA GLY A 12 -6.37 -5.90 -0.20
C GLY A 12 -6.33 -7.40 0.08
N ILE A 13 -7.01 -7.89 1.12
CA ILE A 13 -7.09 -9.32 1.44
C ILE A 13 -8.48 -9.85 1.11
N GLY A 14 -8.58 -10.48 -0.05
CA GLY A 14 -9.79 -11.13 -0.54
C GLY A 14 -10.12 -12.44 0.20
N LYS A 15 -11.32 -12.96 -0.06
CA LYS A 15 -11.87 -14.19 0.55
C LYS A 15 -10.92 -15.38 0.49
N TYR A 16 -10.20 -15.56 -0.63
CA TYR A 16 -9.33 -16.71 -0.83
C TYR A 16 -8.00 -16.61 -0.09
N LEU A 17 -7.53 -15.39 0.19
CA LEU A 17 -6.27 -15.17 0.90
C LEU A 17 -6.47 -15.17 2.41
N ARG A 18 -7.65 -14.80 2.91
CA ARG A 18 -7.91 -14.62 4.35
C ARG A 18 -7.54 -15.83 5.22
N ASP A 19 -7.72 -17.04 4.71
CA ASP A 19 -7.41 -18.28 5.44
C ASP A 19 -5.99 -18.80 5.16
N GLU A 20 -5.27 -18.21 4.20
CA GLU A 20 -3.92 -18.61 3.79
C GLU A 20 -2.82 -17.69 4.35
N ILE A 21 -3.15 -16.45 4.72
CA ILE A 21 -2.19 -15.47 5.25
C ILE A 21 -2.60 -14.96 6.62
N GLU A 22 -1.61 -14.89 7.52
CA GLU A 22 -1.74 -14.21 8.81
C GLU A 22 -1.37 -12.73 8.62
N GLU A 23 -2.29 -11.86 9.00
CA GLU A 23 -2.08 -10.42 8.92
C GLU A 23 -1.12 -9.97 10.03
N SER A 24 -0.17 -9.10 9.69
CA SER A 24 0.82 -8.64 10.67
C SER A 24 0.20 -7.78 11.77
N ASP A 25 0.55 -8.10 13.02
CA ASP A 25 0.22 -7.35 14.24
C ASP A 25 1.06 -6.07 14.41
N GLU A 26 2.02 -5.79 13.52
CA GLU A 26 2.77 -4.54 13.59
C GLU A 26 1.84 -3.32 13.42
N PRO A 27 2.15 -2.18 14.06
CA PRO A 27 1.39 -0.95 13.87
C PRO A 27 1.37 -0.52 12.41
N VAL A 28 0.20 -0.09 11.93
CA VAL A 28 0.07 0.46 10.58
C VAL A 28 0.87 1.75 10.47
N ALA A 29 1.79 1.79 9.51
CA ALA A 29 2.63 2.93 9.22
C ALA A 29 1.84 4.06 8.54
N ASP A 30 2.27 5.30 8.80
CA ASP A 30 1.85 6.44 8.00
C ASP A 30 2.57 6.40 6.64
N VAL A 31 1.84 5.93 5.62
CA VAL A 31 2.39 5.72 4.28
C VAL A 31 2.89 7.03 3.67
N THR A 32 2.14 8.12 3.80
CA THR A 32 2.54 9.44 3.28
C THR A 32 3.83 9.92 3.95
N ALA A 33 3.95 9.77 5.28
CA ALA A 33 5.17 10.13 5.99
C ALA A 33 6.37 9.28 5.53
N ARG A 34 6.18 7.96 5.39
CA ARG A 34 7.22 7.06 4.87
C ARG A 34 7.69 7.46 3.47
N LEU A 35 6.77 7.74 2.55
CA LEU A 35 7.11 8.17 1.18
C LEU A 35 7.92 9.46 1.16
N LYS A 36 7.59 10.42 2.04
CA LYS A 36 8.34 11.68 2.19
C LYS A 36 9.73 11.45 2.78
N GLU A 37 9.84 10.66 3.85
CA GLU A 37 11.10 10.38 4.54
C GLU A 37 12.09 9.61 3.65
N SER A 38 11.59 8.69 2.82
CA SER A 38 12.42 7.95 1.86
C SER A 38 12.71 8.74 0.59
N ALA A 39 12.19 9.96 0.44
CA ALA A 39 12.26 10.78 -0.76
C ALA A 39 11.82 9.99 -2.02
N THR A 40 10.74 9.22 -1.89
CA THR A 40 10.23 8.38 -2.98
C THR A 40 9.75 9.24 -4.14
N GLU A 41 10.25 8.96 -5.34
CA GLU A 41 9.82 9.65 -6.56
C GLU A 41 8.68 8.92 -7.27
N VAL A 42 8.59 7.58 -7.12
CA VAL A 42 7.57 6.73 -7.76
C VAL A 42 7.07 5.66 -6.80
N LEU A 43 5.75 5.61 -6.57
CA LEU A 43 5.06 4.51 -5.89
C LEU A 43 4.45 3.55 -6.93
N ILE A 44 4.78 2.26 -6.83
CA ILE A 44 4.22 1.21 -7.68
C ILE A 44 3.18 0.41 -6.89
N CYS A 45 1.94 0.36 -7.39
CA CYS A 45 0.82 -0.33 -6.76
C CYS A 45 0.63 -1.73 -7.36
N TYR A 46 1.12 -2.74 -6.65
CA TYR A 46 0.97 -4.18 -6.96
C TYR A 46 0.03 -4.88 -5.97
N LEU A 47 -1.14 -4.30 -5.73
CA LEU A 47 -2.14 -4.91 -4.87
C LEU A 47 -2.82 -6.11 -5.57
N PRO A 48 -3.61 -6.92 -4.86
CA PRO A 48 -4.48 -7.91 -5.50
C PRO A 48 -5.58 -7.26 -6.34
N VAL A 49 -6.01 -7.93 -7.40
CA VAL A 49 -7.13 -7.46 -8.24
C VAL A 49 -8.40 -7.34 -7.39
N GLY A 50 -9.13 -6.23 -7.57
CA GLY A 50 -10.34 -5.93 -6.80
C GLY A 50 -10.11 -5.10 -5.52
N SER A 51 -8.86 -4.72 -5.24
CA SER A 51 -8.50 -3.88 -4.08
C SER A 51 -8.68 -2.38 -4.39
N GLU A 52 -9.91 -1.97 -4.73
CA GLU A 52 -10.22 -0.60 -5.18
C GLU A 52 -9.99 0.43 -4.07
N ALA A 53 -10.49 0.16 -2.86
CA ALA A 53 -10.34 1.07 -1.73
C ALA A 53 -8.87 1.21 -1.33
N ALA A 54 -8.12 0.11 -1.33
CA ALA A 54 -6.68 0.13 -1.10
C ALA A 54 -5.94 0.92 -2.18
N ALA A 55 -6.22 0.67 -3.46
CA ALA A 55 -5.56 1.39 -4.55
C ALA A 55 -5.82 2.90 -4.50
N HIS A 56 -7.06 3.32 -4.19
CA HIS A 56 -7.39 4.73 -3.97
C HIS A 56 -6.61 5.30 -2.77
N PHE A 57 -6.57 4.61 -1.64
CA PHE A 57 -5.81 5.05 -0.47
C PHE A 57 -4.32 5.28 -0.79
N TYR A 58 -3.66 4.32 -1.45
CA TYR A 58 -2.24 4.46 -1.80
C TYR A 58 -2.00 5.54 -2.87
N ALA A 59 -2.95 5.75 -3.78
CA ALA A 59 -2.90 6.85 -4.75
C ALA A 59 -3.01 8.23 -4.06
N GLU A 60 -3.89 8.36 -3.06
CA GLU A 60 -4.00 9.57 -2.22
C GLU A 60 -2.70 9.81 -1.44
N CYS A 61 -2.12 8.78 -0.82
CA CYS A 61 -0.84 8.90 -0.15
C CYS A 61 0.29 9.34 -1.09
N ALA A 62 0.33 8.81 -2.32
CA ALA A 62 1.31 9.21 -3.32
C ALA A 62 1.13 10.68 -3.72
N LEU A 63 -0.11 11.12 -3.92
CA LEU A 63 -0.45 12.50 -4.23
C LEU A 63 0.00 13.45 -3.11
N ASP A 64 -0.31 13.11 -1.85
CA ASP A 64 0.07 13.91 -0.67
C ASP A 64 1.59 13.92 -0.40
N ALA A 65 2.28 12.86 -0.83
CA ALA A 65 3.73 12.77 -0.79
C ALA A 65 4.41 13.49 -1.96
N GLY A 66 3.66 13.83 -3.02
CA GLY A 66 4.20 14.45 -4.23
C GLY A 66 4.99 13.48 -5.11
N CYS A 67 4.69 12.18 -5.06
CA CYS A 67 5.35 11.17 -5.88
C CYS A 67 4.45 10.68 -7.02
N ALA A 68 5.07 10.20 -8.10
CA ALA A 68 4.33 9.60 -9.21
C ALA A 68 3.71 8.26 -8.75
N PHE A 69 2.54 7.93 -9.31
CA PHE A 69 1.84 6.68 -8.99
C PHE A 69 1.71 5.81 -10.23
N VAL A 70 2.14 4.55 -10.14
CA VAL A 70 2.02 3.54 -11.19
C VAL A 70 1.06 2.46 -10.71
N ASN A 71 -0.14 2.43 -11.29
CA ASN A 71 -1.11 1.39 -11.00
C ASN A 71 -0.86 0.15 -11.85
N CYS A 72 -0.66 -1.01 -11.22
CA CYS A 72 -0.49 -2.29 -11.91
C CYS A 72 -1.71 -3.22 -11.78
N ILE A 73 -2.81 -2.74 -11.21
CA ILE A 73 -4.08 -3.49 -11.14
C ILE A 73 -5.16 -2.83 -12.01
N PRO A 74 -6.16 -3.60 -12.51
CA PRO A 74 -7.29 -3.08 -13.25
C PRO A 74 -8.15 -2.09 -12.45
#